data_AF-A0A956AEW6-F1
#
_entry.id   AF-A0A956AEW6-F1
#
_cell.length_a   1.000
_cell.length_b   1.000
_cell.length_c   1.000
_cell.angle_alpha   90.00
_cell.angle_beta   90.00
_cell.angle_gamma   90.00
#
_symmetry.space_group_name_H-M   'P 1'
#
loop_
_entity.id
_entity.type
_entity.pdbx_description
1 polymer ?
#
loop_
_entity_poly.entity_id
_entity_poly.type
_entity_poly.pdbx_seq_one_letter_code
_entity_poly.pdbx_strand_id
1 'polypeptide(L)'
;GLIFGVVVLVTGPLWAKAAWGVWWKWEPRLTTMAILFMIFSGYRLLRAFGGDGPGVRVFAAVLAVFGAPQIYFVHIAVSRWQGDHPNNVVMEPEMRVALYSNLGLMMIVFFLLLRLRYRVRRDALTVSALKRRLARMGAG
;
A
#
# COMPACT_ATOMS: atom_id res chain seq x y z
N GLY A 1 0.55 -0.02 -2.59
CA GLY A 1 0.43 -1.49 -2.41
C GLY A 1 1.73 -2.08 -1.94
N LEU A 2 2.66 -2.38 -2.85
CA LEU A 2 3.88 -3.15 -2.55
C LEU A 2 4.70 -2.60 -1.39
N ILE A 3 5.03 -1.30 -1.42
CA ILE A 3 5.84 -0.67 -0.36
C ILE A 3 5.18 -0.84 1.01
N PHE A 4 3.89 -0.54 1.13
CA PHE A 4 3.16 -0.71 2.38
C PHE A 4 3.09 -2.19 2.82
N GLY A 5 2.92 -3.12 1.88
CA GLY A 5 2.96 -4.55 2.20
C GLY A 5 4.31 -5.01 2.74
N VAL A 6 5.42 -4.56 2.12
CA VAL A 6 6.78 -4.83 2.62
C VAL A 6 6.96 -4.23 4.01
N VAL A 7 6.57 -2.96 4.21
CA VAL A 7 6.66 -2.31 5.52
C VAL A 7 5.92 -3.14 6.57
N VAL A 8 4.65 -3.49 6.34
CA VAL A 8 3.86 -4.28 7.30
C VAL A 8 4.48 -5.66 7.56
N LEU A 9 4.96 -6.36 6.54
CA LEU A 9 5.55 -7.70 6.71
C LEU A 9 6.93 -7.68 7.38
N VAL A 10 7.62 -6.54 7.40
CA VAL A 10 8.89 -6.37 8.11
C VAL A 10 8.66 -5.82 9.52
N THR A 11 7.84 -4.78 9.67
CA THR A 11 7.56 -4.17 10.97
C THR A 11 6.65 -5.02 11.84
N GLY A 12 5.80 -5.86 11.24
CA GLY A 12 4.91 -6.78 11.94
C GLY A 12 5.67 -7.77 12.84
N PRO A 13 6.61 -8.57 12.32
CA PRO A 13 7.44 -9.47 13.12
C PRO A 13 8.23 -8.78 14.24
N LEU A 14 8.75 -7.59 13.96
CA LEU A 14 9.47 -6.78 14.95
C LEU A 14 8.56 -6.40 16.13
N TRP A 15 7.33 -5.95 15.83
CA TRP A 15 6.33 -5.65 16.85
C TRP A 15 5.85 -6.90 17.58
N ALA A 16 5.60 -8.00 16.86
CA ALA A 16 5.17 -9.27 17.44
C ALA A 16 6.19 -9.82 18.44
N LYS A 17 7.50 -9.66 18.15
CA LYS A 17 8.56 -10.03 19.08
C LYS A 17 8.49 -9.23 20.38
N ALA A 18 8.22 -7.92 20.28
CA ALA A 18 8.10 -7.03 21.44
C ALA A 18 6.80 -7.27 22.24
N ALA A 19 5.67 -7.49 21.57
CA ALA A 19 4.36 -7.64 22.21
C ALA A 19 4.12 -9.04 22.78
N TRP A 20 4.56 -10.09 22.07
CA TRP A 20 4.21 -11.49 22.36
C TRP A 20 5.40 -12.43 22.46
N GLY A 21 6.64 -11.93 22.35
CA GLY A 21 7.86 -12.73 22.49
C GLY A 21 8.21 -13.60 21.28
N VAL A 22 7.40 -13.62 20.22
CA VAL A 22 7.59 -14.45 19.02
C VAL A 22 7.62 -13.59 17.75
N TRP A 23 8.48 -13.95 16.78
CA TRP A 23 8.63 -13.19 15.54
C TRP A 23 7.46 -13.39 14.58
N TRP A 24 6.88 -14.57 14.54
CA TRP A 24 5.79 -14.88 13.62
C TRP A 24 4.89 -15.95 14.23
N LYS A 25 3.59 -15.68 14.25
CA LYS A 25 2.57 -16.69 14.53
C LYS A 25 1.94 -17.10 13.21
N TRP A 26 1.84 -18.40 12.98
CA TRP A 26 1.19 -18.96 11.81
C TRP A 26 -0.34 -18.94 11.91
N GLU A 27 -0.89 -17.81 12.37
CA GLU A 27 -2.33 -17.62 12.43
C GLU A 27 -2.90 -17.25 11.04
N PRO A 28 -4.19 -17.52 10.78
CA PRO A 28 -4.81 -17.25 9.49
C PRO A 28 -4.72 -15.79 9.06
N ARG A 29 -4.77 -14.83 9.99
CA ARG A 29 -4.73 -13.39 9.68
C ARG A 29 -3.41 -12.98 9.03
N LEU A 30 -2.30 -13.29 9.70
CA LEU A 30 -0.95 -12.98 9.21
C LEU A 30 -0.61 -13.80 7.96
N THR A 31 -0.96 -15.09 7.96
CA THR A 31 -0.64 -16.00 6.86
C THR A 31 -1.40 -15.66 5.58
N THR A 32 -2.71 -15.40 5.67
CA THR A 32 -3.52 -15.03 4.48
C THR A 32 -3.07 -13.70 3.89
N MET A 33 -2.68 -12.74 4.74
CA MET A 33 -2.11 -11.47 4.28
C MET A 33 -0.76 -11.65 3.60
N ALA A 34 0.13 -12.49 4.13
CA ALA A 34 1.41 -12.81 3.49
C ALA A 34 1.22 -13.49 2.13
N ILE A 35 0.29 -14.44 2.02
CA ILE A 35 -0.07 -15.10 0.75
C ILE A 35 -0.63 -14.08 -0.24
N LEU A 36 -1.56 -13.22 0.18
CA LEU A 36 -2.10 -12.15 -0.66
C LEU A 36 -1.00 -11.23 -1.18
N PHE A 37 -0.05 -10.87 -0.31
CA PHE A 37 1.08 -10.04 -0.69
C PHE A 37 2.00 -10.74 -1.70
N MET A 38 2.25 -12.04 -1.56
CA MET A 38 3.02 -12.80 -2.55
C MET A 38 2.32 -12.86 -3.90
N ILE A 39 1.01 -13.14 -3.93
CA ILE A 39 0.23 -13.16 -5.18
C ILE A 39 0.25 -11.78 -5.86
N PHE A 40 0.02 -10.72 -5.09
CA PHE A 40 0.03 -9.35 -5.61
C PHE A 40 1.41 -8.95 -6.13
N SER A 41 2.48 -9.30 -5.41
CA SER A 41 3.86 -9.06 -5.83
C SER A 41 4.21 -9.83 -7.10
N GLY A 42 3.88 -11.12 -7.15
CA GLY A 42 4.06 -11.96 -8.33
C GLY A 42 3.33 -11.41 -9.56
N TYR A 43 2.07 -11.01 -9.41
CA TYR A 43 1.31 -10.37 -10.49
C TYR A 43 1.98 -9.09 -10.99
N ARG A 44 2.43 -8.22 -10.07
CA ARG A 44 3.07 -6.95 -10.44
C ARG A 44 4.41 -7.17 -11.12
N LEU A 45 5.23 -8.10 -10.64
CA LEU A 45 6.52 -8.46 -11.24
C LEU A 45 6.32 -9.07 -12.63
N LEU A 46 5.37 -10.00 -12.76
CA LEU A 46 5.05 -10.64 -14.04
C LEU A 46 4.59 -9.61 -15.09
N ARG A 47 3.73 -8.65 -14.71
CA ARG A 47 3.30 -7.59 -15.63
C ARG A 47 4.37 -6.52 -15.89
N ALA A 48 5.33 -6.35 -14.99
CA ALA A 48 6.41 -5.37 -15.16
C ALA A 48 7.56 -5.91 -16.03
N PHE A 49 7.90 -7.20 -15.88
CA PHE A 49 9.09 -7.80 -16.49
C PHE A 49 8.78 -8.91 -17.50
N GLY A 50 7.56 -9.44 -17.54
CA GLY A 50 7.19 -10.56 -18.41
C GLY A 50 6.90 -10.19 -19.87
N GLY A 51 6.84 -8.90 -20.22
CA GLY A 51 6.46 -8.44 -21.55
C GLY A 51 4.99 -8.76 -21.92
N ASP A 52 4.69 -8.75 -23.21
CA ASP A 52 3.32 -8.86 -23.73
C ASP A 52 3.05 -10.19 -24.47
N GLY A 53 3.75 -11.25 -24.08
CA GLY A 53 3.48 -12.59 -24.61
C GLY A 53 2.10 -13.14 -24.17
N PRO A 54 1.45 -14.00 -24.98
CA PRO A 54 0.21 -14.67 -24.60
C PRO A 54 0.32 -15.42 -23.26
N GLY A 55 1.43 -16.12 -23.02
CA GLY A 55 1.67 -16.84 -21.76
C GLY A 55 1.65 -15.90 -20.54
N VAL A 56 2.29 -14.74 -20.63
CA VAL A 56 2.32 -13.75 -19.55
C VAL A 56 0.93 -13.20 -19.25
N ARG A 57 0.09 -12.99 -20.28
CA ARG A 57 -1.31 -12.59 -20.09
C ARG A 57 -2.11 -13.68 -19.37
N VAL A 58 -1.94 -14.94 -19.77
CA VAL A 58 -2.63 -16.07 -19.14
C VAL A 58 -2.19 -16.24 -17.68
N PHE A 59 -0.89 -16.27 -17.40
CA PHE A 59 -0.39 -16.37 -16.02
C PHE A 59 -0.84 -15.19 -15.16
N ALA A 60 -0.85 -13.97 -15.70
CA ALA A 60 -1.34 -12.80 -14.98
C ALA A 60 -2.84 -12.89 -14.69
N ALA A 61 -3.64 -13.40 -15.63
CA ALA A 61 -5.07 -13.64 -15.43
C ALA A 61 -5.30 -14.71 -14.35
N VAL A 62 -4.55 -15.82 -14.38
CA VAL A 62 -4.60 -16.88 -13.36
C VAL A 62 -4.29 -16.30 -11.97
N LEU A 63 -3.18 -15.57 -11.82
CA LEU A 63 -2.83 -14.93 -10.55
C LEU A 63 -3.90 -13.95 -10.06
N ALA A 64 -4.53 -13.20 -10.96
CA ALA A 64 -5.61 -12.29 -10.59
C ALA A 64 -6.86 -13.04 -10.12
N VAL A 65 -7.25 -14.11 -10.82
CA VAL A 65 -8.40 -14.95 -10.47
C VAL A 65 -8.21 -15.64 -9.13
N PHE A 66 -7.00 -16.13 -8.82
CA PHE A 66 -6.70 -16.72 -7.50
C PHE A 66 -6.49 -15.65 -6.41
N GLY A 67 -5.97 -14.48 -6.77
CA GLY A 67 -5.73 -13.39 -5.82
C GLY A 67 -7.00 -12.68 -5.35
N ALA A 68 -8.03 -12.58 -6.18
CA ALA A 68 -9.26 -11.88 -5.81
C ALA A 68 -10.01 -12.53 -4.62
N PRO A 69 -10.27 -13.85 -4.61
CA PRO A 69 -10.85 -14.54 -3.44
C PRO A 69 -9.98 -14.44 -2.19
N GLN A 70 -8.67 -14.31 -2.34
CA GLN A 70 -7.76 -14.16 -1.19
C GLN A 70 -8.07 -12.93 -0.34
N ILE A 71 -8.59 -11.86 -0.94
CA ILE A 71 -9.06 -10.67 -0.21
C ILE A 71 -10.22 -11.05 0.73
N TYR A 72 -11.15 -11.88 0.26
CA TYR A 72 -12.25 -12.38 1.09
C TYR A 72 -11.76 -13.27 2.23
N PHE A 73 -10.79 -14.17 1.97
CA PHE A 73 -10.20 -14.99 3.03
C PHE A 73 -9.50 -14.17 4.11
N VAL A 74 -8.79 -13.09 3.74
CA VAL A 74 -8.21 -12.15 4.70
C VAL A 74 -9.31 -11.50 5.54
N HIS A 75 -10.43 -11.07 4.93
CA HIS A 75 -11.54 -10.48 5.67
C HIS A 75 -12.17 -11.46 6.67
N ILE A 76 -12.36 -12.72 6.28
CA ILE A 76 -12.87 -13.76 7.19
C ILE A 76 -11.86 -14.05 8.30
N ALA A 77 -10.57 -14.12 7.99
CA ALA A 77 -9.52 -14.34 8.99
C ALA A 77 -9.48 -13.19 10.02
N VAL A 78 -9.68 -11.95 9.60
CA VAL A 78 -9.72 -10.80 10.52
C VAL A 78 -10.99 -10.77 11.36
N SER A 79 -12.14 -11.05 10.76
CA SER A 79 -13.45 -10.88 11.42
C SER A 79 -13.82 -12.05 12.34
N ARG A 80 -13.42 -13.28 12.00
CA ARG A 80 -13.88 -14.50 12.70
C ARG A 80 -12.80 -15.19 13.51
N TRP A 81 -11.51 -14.95 13.23
CA TRP A 81 -10.44 -15.60 14.00
C TRP A 81 -10.16 -14.84 15.29
N GLN A 82 -10.50 -15.46 16.42
CA GLN A 82 -10.13 -15.00 17.75
C GLN A 82 -8.70 -15.47 18.05
N GLY A 83 -7.73 -14.59 17.79
CA GLY A 83 -6.31 -14.79 18.13
C GLY A 83 -5.91 -14.02 19.39
N ASP A 84 -4.62 -13.72 19.52
CA ASP A 84 -4.06 -12.92 20.63
C ASP A 84 -4.44 -11.43 20.59
N HIS A 85 -5.25 -11.04 19.60
CA HIS A 85 -5.72 -9.69 19.44
C HIS A 85 -6.94 -9.45 20.35
N PRO A 86 -6.89 -8.47 21.26
CA PRO A 86 -8.03 -8.17 22.13
C PRO A 86 -9.24 -7.73 21.30
N ASN A 87 -10.34 -8.45 21.45
CA ASN A 87 -11.61 -8.12 20.81
C ASN A 87 -12.30 -7.02 21.62
N ASN A 88 -12.62 -5.90 20.98
CA ASN A 88 -13.38 -4.78 21.55
C ASN A 88 -12.70 -4.05 22.72
N VAL A 89 -11.58 -3.38 22.43
CA VAL A 89 -11.02 -2.39 23.37
C VAL A 89 -11.86 -1.12 23.31
N VAL A 90 -12.53 -0.76 24.40
CA VAL A 90 -13.15 0.56 24.54
C VAL A 90 -12.04 1.60 24.51
N MET A 91 -12.14 2.56 23.58
CA MET A 91 -11.05 3.49 23.32
C MET A 91 -10.96 4.53 24.44
N GLU A 92 -9.95 4.37 25.31
CA GLU A 92 -9.69 5.31 26.40
C GLU A 92 -9.49 6.74 25.89
N PRO A 93 -9.85 7.76 26.71
CA PRO A 93 -9.76 9.16 26.31
C PRO A 93 -8.39 9.57 25.76
N GLU A 94 -7.32 9.08 26.37
CA GLU A 94 -5.93 9.38 25.99
C GLU A 94 -5.58 8.80 24.61
N MET A 95 -5.99 7.55 24.35
CA MET A 95 -5.84 6.94 23.02
C MET A 95 -6.65 7.68 21.95
N ARG A 96 -7.83 8.21 22.29
CA ARG A 96 -8.62 9.01 21.34
C ARG A 96 -7.90 10.30 20.97
N VAL A 97 -7.36 11.01 21.96
CA VAL A 97 -6.59 12.24 21.70
C VAL A 97 -5.37 11.93 20.82
N ALA A 98 -4.62 10.87 21.13
CA ALA A 98 -3.48 10.44 20.33
C ALA A 98 -3.88 10.07 18.89
N LEU A 99 -4.98 9.33 18.71
CA LEU A 99 -5.49 8.95 17.39
C LEU A 99 -5.87 10.19 16.56
N TYR A 100 -6.71 11.08 17.10
CA TYR A 100 -7.22 12.21 16.34
C TYR A 100 -6.17 13.28 16.08
N SER A 101 -5.26 13.52 17.02
CA SER A 101 -4.13 14.45 16.81
C SER A 101 -3.18 13.93 15.73
N ASN A 102 -2.80 12.65 15.77
CA ASN A 102 -1.97 12.04 14.73
C ASN A 102 -2.67 12.03 13.38
N LEU A 103 -3.96 11.67 13.34
CA LEU A 103 -4.75 11.71 12.11
C LEU A 103 -4.80 13.12 11.52
N GLY A 104 -5.07 14.14 12.36
CA GLY A 104 -5.08 15.54 11.95
C GLY A 104 -3.72 15.98 11.37
N LEU A 105 -2.62 15.65 12.06
CA LEU A 105 -1.27 15.97 11.59
C LEU A 105 -0.96 15.30 10.25
N MET A 106 -1.28 14.01 10.11
CA MET A 106 -1.08 13.27 8.87
C MET A 106 -1.92 13.83 7.71
N MET A 107 -3.14 14.29 7.98
CA MET A 107 -3.95 14.99 6.99
C MET A 107 -3.30 16.31 6.56
N ILE A 108 -2.81 17.11 7.51
CA ILE A 108 -2.11 18.37 7.19
C ILE A 108 -0.89 18.11 6.31
N VAL A 109 -0.04 17.14 6.69
CA VAL A 109 1.14 16.75 5.90
C VAL A 109 0.74 16.25 4.52
N PHE A 110 -0.29 15.41 4.43
CA PHE A 110 -0.80 14.90 3.15
C PHE A 110 -1.25 16.03 2.22
N PHE A 111 -2.07 16.97 2.70
CA PHE A 111 -2.54 18.09 1.90
C PHE A 111 -1.41 19.06 1.52
N LEU A 112 -0.44 19.27 2.40
CA LEU A 112 0.76 20.04 2.10
C LEU A 112 1.56 19.39 0.96
N LEU A 113 1.85 18.10 1.07
CA LEU A 113 2.57 17.35 0.02
C LEU A 113 1.80 17.35 -1.30
N LEU A 114 0.48 17.20 -1.26
CA LEU A 114 -0.36 17.26 -2.45
C LEU A 114 -0.29 18.64 -3.12
N ARG A 115 -0.36 19.72 -2.32
CA ARG A 115 -0.24 21.09 -2.81
C ARG A 115 1.13 21.36 -3.42
N LEU A 116 2.21 20.91 -2.77
CA LEU A 116 3.58 21.04 -3.29
C LEU A 116 3.74 20.28 -4.61
N ARG A 117 3.26 19.04 -4.68
CA ARG A 117 3.29 18.23 -5.90
C ARG A 117 2.51 18.90 -7.03
N TYR A 118 1.34 19.47 -6.73
CA TYR A 118 0.53 20.19 -7.70
C TYR A 118 1.24 21.45 -8.22
N ARG A 119 1.87 22.23 -7.32
CA ARG A 119 2.67 23.41 -7.68
C ARG A 119 3.83 23.04 -8.60
N VAL A 120 4.67 22.08 -8.20
CA VAL A 120 5.80 21.60 -9.01
C VAL A 120 5.33 21.14 -10.40
N ARG A 121 4.21 20.42 -10.48
CA ARG A 121 3.67 19.97 -11.77
C ARG A 121 3.18 21.13 -12.63
N ARG A 122 2.53 22.13 -12.04
CA ARG A 122 2.08 23.34 -12.75
C ARG A 122 3.27 24.14 -13.29
N ASP A 123 4.29 24.36 -12.47
CA ASP A 123 5.47 25.13 -12.85
C ASP A 123 6.23 24.44 -14.00
N ALA A 124 6.35 23.11 -13.96
CA ALA A 124 6.94 22.32 -15.04
C ALA A 124 6.19 22.47 -16.38
N LEU A 125 4.86 22.59 -16.34
CA LEU A 125 4.04 22.83 -17.54
C LEU A 125 4.25 24.24 -18.09
N THR A 126 4.31 25.25 -17.23
CA THR A 126 4.57 26.65 -17.61
C THR A 126 5.93 26.80 -18.29
N VAL A 127 6.99 26.23 -17.70
CA VAL A 127 8.34 26.24 -18.28
C VAL A 127 8.36 25.55 -19.65
N SER A 128 7.69 24.40 -19.77
CA SER A 128 7.60 23.67 -21.04
C SER A 128 6.84 24.46 -22.11
N ALA A 129 5.79 25.20 -21.73
CA ALA A 129 5.04 26.06 -22.64
C ALA A 129 5.86 27.28 -23.11
N LEU A 130 6.60 27.92 -22.21
CA LEU A 130 7.49 29.04 -22.52
C LEU A 130 8.62 28.61 -23.48
N LYS A 131 9.27 27.47 -23.21
CA LYS A 131 10.30 26.91 -24.10
C LYS A 131 9.77 26.67 -25.51
N ARG A 132 8.56 26.10 -25.65
CA ARG A 132 7.91 25.87 -26.95
C ARG A 132 7.51 27.15 -27.69
N ARG A 133 7.26 28.26 -26.97
CA ARG A 133 6.98 29.57 -27.58
C ARG A 133 8.25 30.22 -28.09
N LEU A 134 9.32 30.21 -27.29
CA LEU A 134 10.63 30.73 -27.69
C LEU A 134 11.20 29.99 -28.91
N ALA A 135 11.10 28.66 -28.93
CA ALA A 135 11.54 27.85 -30.08
C ALA A 135 10.79 28.19 -31.38
N ARG A 136 9.53 28.63 -31.30
CA ARG A 136 8.76 29.08 -32.47
C ARG A 136 9.13 30.48 -32.95
N MET A 137 9.55 31.36 -32.03
CA MET A 137 9.96 32.73 -32.37
C MET A 137 11.39 32.79 -32.91
N GLY A 138 12.27 31.86 -32.51
CA GLY A 138 13.64 31.79 -33.04
C GLY A 138 13.80 30.96 -34.33
N ALA A 139 12.70 30.43 -34.88
CA ALA A 139 12.68 29.63 -36.11
C ALA A 139 12.08 30.38 -37.32
N GLY A 140 11.80 31.68 -37.17
CA GLY A 140 11.40 32.61 -38.24
C GLY A 140 12.36 33.79 -38.29
#